data_AF-A0A7X8W2Z5-F1
#
_entry.id   AF-A0A7X8W2Z5-F1
#
_cell.length_a   1.000
_cell.length_b   1.000
_cell.length_c   1.000
_cell.angle_alpha   90.00
_cell.angle_beta   90.00
_cell.angle_gamma   90.00
#
_symmetry.space_group_name_H-M   'P 1'
#
loop_
_entity.id
_entity.type
_entity.pdbx_description
1 polymer ?
#
loop_
_entity_poly.entity_id
_entity_poly.type
_entity_poly.pdbx_seq_one_letter_code
_entity_poly.pdbx_strand_id
1 'polypeptide(L)'
;MTAVWIVAIVFMGVIGIAAVDGYFSLEKRKIDAALRQQEINDGVAPGTYARPYKNKKAYRKAQKDFEEMRKQPNFNAQQNNVKSEDEIRAELINGIQNLQQRIDNIDTIMASRQKEEESKKNEN
;
A
#
# COMPACT_ATOMS: atom_id res chain seq x y z
N MET A 1 4.99 36.43 -31.52
CA MET A 1 3.97 35.90 -30.58
C MET A 1 3.41 34.53 -30.99
N THR A 2 3.38 34.17 -32.28
CA THR A 2 2.89 32.86 -32.77
C THR A 2 3.77 31.66 -32.37
N ALA A 3 5.08 31.83 -32.29
CA ALA A 3 6.01 30.75 -31.93
C ALA A 3 5.79 30.21 -30.51
N VAL A 4 5.39 31.05 -29.55
CA VAL A 4 5.16 30.65 -28.14
C VAL A 4 3.98 29.67 -28.04
N TRP A 5 2.93 29.89 -28.84
CA TRP A 5 1.77 29.00 -28.89
C TRP A 5 2.10 27.62 -29.43
N ILE A 6 2.93 27.56 -30.48
CA ILE A 6 3.36 26.29 -31.07
C ILE A 6 4.20 25.50 -30.06
N VAL A 7 5.11 26.15 -29.33
CA VAL A 7 5.92 25.51 -28.28
C VAL A 7 5.05 25.00 -27.13
N ALA A 8 4.04 25.77 -26.70
CA ALA A 8 3.13 25.37 -25.63
C ALA A 8 2.32 24.11 -25.98
N ILE A 9 1.83 24.01 -27.23
CA ILE A 9 1.07 22.84 -27.71
C ILE A 9 1.96 21.59 -27.76
N VAL A 10 3.20 21.73 -28.25
CA VAL A 10 4.15 20.61 -28.29
C VAL A 10 4.50 20.14 -26.87
N PHE A 11 4.77 21.05 -25.94
CA PHE A 11 5.05 20.69 -24.55
C PHE A 11 3.87 20.00 -23.86
N MET A 12 2.64 20.50 -24.03
CA MET A 12 1.44 19.84 -23.51
C MET A 12 1.24 18.43 -24.08
N GLY A 13 1.49 18.23 -25.37
CA GLY A 13 1.43 16.92 -26.01
C GLY A 13 2.45 15.93 -25.44
N VAL A 14 3.69 16.36 -25.26
CA VAL A 14 4.77 15.52 -24.69
C VAL A 14 4.48 15.16 -23.23
N ILE A 15 4.00 16.11 -22.43
CA ILE A 15 3.63 15.88 -21.02
C ILE A 15 2.45 14.91 -20.92
N GLY A 16 1.44 15.08 -21.78
CA GLY A 16 0.26 14.20 -21.82
C GLY A 16 0.62 12.75 -22.12
N ILE A 17 1.48 12.51 -23.12
CA ILE A 17 1.95 11.16 -23.47
C ILE A 17 2.74 10.53 -22.30
N ALA A 18 3.63 11.30 -21.66
CA ALA A 18 4.42 10.82 -20.53
C ALA A 18 3.56 10.50 -19.29
N ALA A 19 2.52 11.29 -19.03
CA ALA A 19 1.60 11.06 -17.92
C ALA A 19 0.77 9.77 -18.11
N VAL A 20 0.35 9.50 -19.35
CA VAL A 20 -0.42 8.30 -19.71
C VAL A 20 0.42 7.03 -19.54
N ASP A 21 1.67 7.03 -19.99
CA ASP A 21 2.59 5.90 -19.79
C ASP A 21 2.85 5.60 -18.30
N GLY A 22 2.96 6.66 -17.48
CA GLY A 22 3.12 6.55 -16.03
C GLY A 22 1.93 5.85 -15.37
N TYR A 23 0.70 6.24 -15.72
CA TYR A 23 -0.53 5.70 -15.12
C TYR A 23 -0.72 4.20 -15.44
N PHE A 24 -0.57 3.81 -16.72
CA PHE A 24 -0.71 2.41 -17.13
C PHE A 24 0.35 1.48 -16.51
N SER A 25 1.54 2.01 -16.21
CA SER A 25 2.60 1.24 -15.54
C SER A 25 2.25 0.91 -14.09
N LEU A 26 1.58 1.83 -13.38
CA LEU A 26 1.17 1.66 -11.99
C LEU A 26 0.00 0.69 -11.87
N GLU A 27 -0.98 0.81 -12.76
CA GLU A 27 -2.14 -0.07 -12.77
C GLU A 27 -1.75 -1.53 -13.06
N LYS A 28 -0.86 -1.75 -14.03
CA LYS A 28 -0.29 -3.09 -14.31
C LYS A 28 0.47 -3.65 -13.11
N ARG A 29 1.24 -2.82 -12.41
CA ARG A 29 1.97 -3.24 -11.20
C ARG A 29 1.04 -3.64 -10.06
N LYS A 30 -0.08 -2.95 -9.88
CA LYS A 30 -1.10 -3.30 -8.88
C LYS A 30 -1.75 -4.65 -9.19
N ILE A 31 -2.10 -4.87 -10.46
CA ILE A 31 -2.68 -6.14 -10.91
C ILE A 31 -1.68 -7.29 -10.76
N ASP A 32 -0.42 -7.11 -11.15
CA ASP A 32 0.63 -8.13 -10.99
C ASP A 32 0.90 -8.45 -9.50
N ALA A 33 0.82 -7.46 -8.61
CA ALA A 33 0.98 -7.66 -7.17
C ALA A 33 -0.20 -8.44 -6.58
N ALA A 34 -1.43 -8.08 -6.96
CA ALA A 34 -2.63 -8.80 -6.54
C ALA A 34 -2.61 -10.27 -7.01
N LEU A 35 -2.22 -10.51 -8.26
CA LEU A 35 -2.11 -11.87 -8.81
C LEU A 35 -1.07 -12.71 -8.05
N ARG A 36 0.08 -12.12 -7.72
CA ARG A 36 1.12 -12.82 -6.93
C ARG A 36 0.66 -13.16 -5.53
N GLN A 37 -0.11 -12.27 -4.91
CA GLN A 37 -0.64 -12.52 -3.57
C GLN A 37 -1.68 -13.63 -3.59
N GLN A 38 -2.52 -13.67 -4.62
CA GLN A 38 -3.45 -14.77 -4.84
C GLN A 38 -2.72 -16.10 -5.10
N GLU A 39 -1.68 -16.11 -5.94
CA GLU A 39 -0.85 -17.31 -6.18
C GLU A 39 -0.22 -17.86 -4.89
N ILE A 40 0.30 -16.97 -4.04
CA ILE A 40 0.86 -17.33 -2.74
C ILE A 40 -0.22 -17.91 -1.81
N ASN A 41 -1.40 -17.33 -1.78
CA ASN A 41 -2.54 -17.85 -1.01
C ASN A 41 -2.96 -19.24 -1.49
N ASP A 42 -2.99 -19.44 -2.81
CA ASP A 42 -3.33 -20.71 -3.45
C ASP A 42 -2.19 -21.76 -3.33
N GLY A 43 -1.04 -21.39 -2.73
CA GLY A 43 0.10 -22.29 -2.53
C GLY A 43 0.93 -22.56 -3.77
N VAL A 44 0.72 -21.76 -4.82
CA VAL A 44 1.40 -21.86 -6.11
C VAL A 44 2.57 -20.86 -6.14
N ALA A 45 3.66 -21.22 -6.83
CA ALA A 45 4.81 -20.34 -6.93
C ALA A 45 4.45 -19.01 -7.64
N PRO A 46 4.96 -17.87 -7.18
CA PRO A 46 4.67 -16.57 -7.78
C PRO A 46 5.13 -16.50 -9.24
N GLY A 47 4.26 -15.96 -10.09
CA GLY A 47 4.40 -15.86 -11.53
C GLY A 47 4.08 -17.13 -12.32
N THR A 48 3.19 -17.98 -11.79
CA THR A 48 2.62 -19.13 -12.52
C THR A 48 1.50 -18.70 -13.46
N TYR A 49 0.72 -17.70 -13.06
CA TYR A 49 -0.37 -17.10 -13.82
C TYR A 49 -0.08 -15.63 -14.19
N ALA A 50 0.86 -14.95 -13.52
CA ALA A 50 1.34 -13.64 -13.97
C ALA A 50 2.13 -13.76 -15.28
N ARG A 51 2.13 -12.69 -16.11
CA ARG A 51 2.83 -12.67 -17.41
C ARG A 51 4.27 -13.19 -17.27
N PRO A 52 4.79 -13.92 -18.27
CA PRO A 52 6.10 -14.56 -18.18
C PRO A 52 7.16 -13.51 -17.84
N TYR A 53 7.95 -13.78 -16.79
CA TYR A 53 9.13 -12.99 -16.49
C TYR A 53 9.94 -12.84 -17.78
N LYS A 54 10.20 -11.59 -18.18
CA LYS A 54 11.00 -11.29 -19.38
C LYS A 54 12.35 -12.02 -19.40
N ASN A 55 12.85 -12.40 -18.22
CA ASN A 55 14.10 -13.14 -18.04
C ASN A 55 13.89 -14.47 -17.30
N LYS A 56 14.25 -15.57 -17.97
CA LYS A 56 14.24 -16.94 -17.42
C LYS A 56 15.08 -17.10 -16.13
N LYS A 57 16.13 -16.28 -15.97
CA LYS A 57 16.95 -16.22 -14.75
C LYS A 57 16.16 -15.65 -13.55
N ALA A 58 15.33 -14.63 -13.78
CA ALA A 58 14.51 -14.03 -12.73
C ALA A 58 13.41 -15.00 -12.27
N TYR A 59 12.79 -15.73 -13.19
CA TYR A 59 11.84 -16.80 -12.87
C TYR A 59 12.48 -17.90 -12.02
N ARG A 60 13.66 -18.40 -12.43
CA ARG A 60 14.38 -19.44 -11.66
C ARG A 60 14.80 -18.96 -10.27
N LYS A 61 15.15 -17.68 -10.12
CA LYS A 61 15.45 -17.10 -8.82
C LYS A 61 14.20 -17.04 -7.95
N ALA A 62 13.08 -16.52 -8.48
CA ALA A 62 11.81 -16.47 -7.77
C ALA A 62 11.29 -17.85 -7.35
N GLN A 63 11.45 -18.89 -8.18
CA GLN A 63 11.12 -20.27 -7.81
C GLN A 63 11.99 -20.79 -6.67
N LYS A 64 13.30 -20.53 -6.69
CA LYS A 64 14.20 -20.93 -5.61
C LYS A 64 13.88 -20.21 -4.31
N ASP A 65 13.66 -18.89 -4.39
CA ASP A 65 13.27 -18.06 -3.25
C ASP A 65 11.94 -18.56 -2.66
N PHE A 66 10.98 -18.97 -3.50
CA PHE A 66 9.71 -19.56 -3.06
C PHE A 66 9.87 -20.95 -2.42
N GLU A 67 10.71 -21.83 -2.98
CA GLU A 67 11.02 -23.12 -2.35
C GLU A 67 11.71 -22.95 -0.99
N GLU A 68 12.56 -21.94 -0.85
CA GLU A 68 13.24 -21.62 0.40
C GLU A 68 12.26 -21.04 1.43
N MET A 69 11.34 -20.16 1.02
CA MET A 69 10.23 -19.70 1.85
C MET A 69 9.34 -20.86 2.29
N ARG A 70 8.96 -21.77 1.39
CA ARG A 70 8.11 -22.93 1.70
C ARG A 70 8.73 -23.90 2.72
N LYS A 71 10.06 -23.94 2.81
CA LYS A 71 10.78 -24.74 3.81
C LYS A 71 10.81 -24.10 5.19
N GLN A 72 10.43 -22.82 5.33
CA GLN A 72 10.36 -22.17 6.63
C GLN A 72 9.15 -22.69 7.41
N PRO A 73 9.30 -22.99 8.72
CA PRO A 73 8.22 -23.56 9.54
C PRO A 73 6.99 -22.64 9.62
N ASN A 74 7.17 -21.33 9.40
CA ASN A 74 6.11 -20.33 9.46
C ASN A 74 5.36 -20.15 8.14
N PHE A 75 5.84 -20.71 7.02
CA PHE A 75 5.21 -20.49 5.72
C PHE A 75 3.82 -21.15 5.63
N ASN A 76 3.72 -22.40 6.09
CA ASN A 76 2.42 -23.09 6.19
C ASN A 76 1.53 -22.44 7.26
N ALA A 77 2.11 -21.86 8.32
CA ALA A 77 1.34 -21.11 9.33
C ALA A 77 0.77 -19.82 8.74
N GLN A 78 1.49 -19.15 7.84
CA GLN A 78 1.03 -17.96 7.14
C GLN A 78 0.00 -18.28 6.05
N GLN A 79 0.09 -19.46 5.42
CA GLN A 79 -0.92 -19.98 4.49
C GLN A 79 -2.23 -20.40 5.20
N ASN A 80 -2.12 -20.91 6.43
CA ASN A 80 -3.28 -21.24 7.26
C ASN A 80 -3.83 -20.05 8.08
N ASN A 81 -3.08 -18.94 8.16
CA ASN A 81 -3.50 -17.66 8.74
C ASN A 81 -3.63 -16.58 7.66
N VAL A 82 -4.06 -16.95 6.44
CA VAL A 82 -4.54 -15.95 5.49
C VAL A 82 -5.86 -15.46 6.05
N LYS A 83 -5.80 -14.37 6.83
CA LYS A 83 -6.99 -13.67 7.29
C LYS A 83 -7.84 -13.35 6.07
N SER A 84 -9.12 -13.64 6.15
CA SER A 84 -10.05 -13.27 5.07
C SER A 84 -9.98 -11.75 4.85
N GLU A 85 -10.32 -11.28 3.65
CA GLU A 85 -10.32 -9.84 3.37
C GLU A 85 -11.19 -9.08 4.40
N ASP A 86 -12.26 -9.71 4.88
CA ASP A 86 -13.15 -9.21 5.92
C ASP A 86 -12.46 -9.14 7.30
N GLU A 87 -11.65 -10.13 7.66
CA GLU A 87 -10.86 -10.10 8.91
C GLU A 87 -9.77 -9.03 8.89
N ILE A 88 -9.12 -8.84 7.74
CA ILE A 88 -8.12 -7.77 7.55
C ILE A 88 -8.81 -6.41 7.66
N ARG A 89 -9.97 -6.24 7.02
CA ARG A 89 -10.79 -5.02 7.10
C ARG A 89 -11.26 -4.76 8.53
N ALA A 90 -11.71 -5.79 9.24
CA ALA A 90 -12.16 -5.67 10.63
C ALA A 90 -11.01 -5.28 11.58
N GLU A 91 -9.83 -5.87 11.42
CA GLU A 91 -8.64 -5.50 12.19
C GLU A 91 -8.22 -4.06 11.93
N LEU A 92 -8.27 -3.61 10.66
CA LEU A 92 -7.98 -2.24 10.29
C LEU A 92 -8.98 -1.24 10.89
N ILE A 93 -10.29 -1.55 10.83
CA ILE A 93 -11.34 -0.72 11.43
C ILE A 93 -11.14 -0.60 12.95
N ASN A 94 -10.84 -1.72 13.63
CA ASN A 94 -10.53 -1.70 15.07
C ASN A 94 -9.29 -0.85 15.37
N GLY A 95 -8.25 -0.95 14.54
CA GLY A 95 -7.06 -0.10 14.65
C GLY A 95 -7.40 1.39 14.51
N ILE A 96 -8.24 1.75 13.53
CA ILE A 96 -8.70 3.13 13.32
C ILE A 96 -9.52 3.63 14.51
N GLN A 97 -10.45 2.83 15.04
CA GLN A 97 -11.25 3.22 16.21
C GLN A 97 -10.38 3.43 17.46
N ASN A 98 -9.39 2.56 17.68
CA ASN A 98 -8.46 2.73 18.80
C ASN A 98 -7.65 4.03 18.69
N LEU A 99 -7.18 4.35 17.47
CA LEU A 99 -6.48 5.61 17.22
C LEU A 99 -7.38 6.82 17.42
N GLN A 100 -8.64 6.76 16.97
CA GLN A 100 -9.61 7.84 17.21
C GLN A 100 -9.83 8.07 18.71
N GLN A 101 -10.05 7.00 19.47
CA GLN A 101 -10.24 7.10 20.92
C GLN A 101 -9.03 7.72 21.63
N ARG A 102 -7.81 7.43 21.15
CA ARG A 102 -6.59 8.05 21.68
C ARG A 102 -6.50 9.54 21.36
N ILE A 103 -6.92 9.95 20.17
CA ILE A 103 -6.99 11.37 19.79
C ILE A 103 -7.99 12.10 20.68
N ASP A 104 -9.20 11.55 20.84
CA ASP A 104 -10.25 12.17 21.68
C ASP A 104 -9.78 12.32 23.14
N ASN A 105 -9.08 11.32 23.67
CA ASN A 105 -8.47 11.40 25.00
C ASN A 105 -7.39 12.48 25.09
N ILE A 106 -6.54 12.61 24.07
CA ILE A 106 -5.50 13.66 24.00
C ILE A 106 -6.16 15.04 23.97
N ASP A 107 -7.19 15.24 23.15
CA ASP A 107 -7.92 16.51 23.07
C ASP A 107 -8.57 16.86 24.40
N THR A 108 -9.15 15.88 25.08
CA THR A 108 -9.75 16.05 26.41
C THR A 108 -8.70 16.47 27.45
N ILE A 109 -7.51 15.85 27.42
CA ILE A 109 -6.40 16.20 28.31
C ILE A 109 -5.85 17.60 27.97
N MET A 110 -5.82 17.97 26.70
CA MET A 110 -5.35 19.29 26.27
C MET A 110 -6.32 20.39 26.73
N ALA A 111 -7.61 20.15 26.58
CA ALA A 111 -8.66 21.06 27.03
C ALA A 111 -8.70 21.19 28.56
N SER A 112 -8.46 20.10 29.31
CA SER A 112 -8.38 20.18 30.77
C SER A 112 -7.17 21.00 31.23
N ARG A 113 -6.01 20.83 30.59
CA ARG A 113 -4.81 21.63 30.88
C ARG A 113 -5.01 23.12 30.56
N GLN A 114 -5.65 23.44 29.44
CA GLN A 114 -5.96 24.84 29.10
C GLN A 114 -6.88 25.49 30.15
N LYS A 115 -7.92 24.78 30.62
CA LYS A 115 -8.80 25.28 31.68
C LYS A 115 -8.08 25.45 33.02
N GLU A 116 -7.15 24.55 33.33
CA GLU A 116 -6.33 24.63 34.55
C GLU A 116 -5.33 25.80 34.51
N GLU A 117 -4.81 26.13 33.33
CA GLU A 117 -3.97 27.32 33.11
C GLU A 117 -4.79 28.63 33.17
N GLU A 118 -6.01 28.65 32.61
CA GLU A 118 -6.91 29.80 32.71
C GLU A 118 -7.40 30.07 34.14
N SER A 119 -7.71 29.03 34.93
CA SER A 119 -8.15 29.22 36.32
C SER A 119 -7.04 29.81 37.18
N LYS A 120 -5.79 29.33 37.02
CA LYS A 120 -4.61 29.84 37.73
C LYS A 120 -4.25 31.28 37.34
N LYS A 121 -4.66 31.74 36.16
CA LYS A 121 -4.43 33.11 35.67
C LYS A 121 -5.46 34.11 36.19
N ASN A 122 -6.65 33.65 36.57
CA ASN A 122 -7.73 34.46 37.14
C ASN A 122 -7.71 34.54 38.67
N GLU A 123 -6.89 33.73 39.36
CA GLU A 123 -6.69 33.76 40.81
C GLU A 123 -5.48 34.62 41.27
N ASN A 124 -4.72 35.20 40.34
CA ASN A 124 -3.66 36.21 40.58
C ASN A 124 -4.12 37.60 40.12
#